data_AF-A0A6C0CTQ1-F1
#
_entry.id   AF-A0A6C0CTQ1-F1
#
_cell.length_a   1.000
_cell.length_b   1.000
_cell.length_c   1.000
_cell.angle_alpha   90.00
_cell.angle_beta   90.00
_cell.angle_gamma   90.00
#
_symmetry.space_group_name_H-M   'P 1'
#
loop_
_entity.id
_entity.type
_entity.pdbx_description
1 polymer ?
#
loop_
_entity_poly.entity_id
_entity_poly.type
_entity_poly.pdbx_seq_one_letter_code
_entity_poly.pdbx_strand_id
1 'polypeptide(L)'
;MVDSVVSRNYCKDVLPIPQFLGTCWFNALLMSLFYSELTRNFFIQELPNIRKKLKKKTKVIEILEDLLFNNYRVNEKNNTHFYDAFRPENILRELNNADGKLFYAKESIIKRGFNGPTYIDQVFRFLNVKDRVLYLNANSMGKYAVSVKNSNVTDIRIGKNNMFFVNYEPLFDLLKTNARYRFLLLNGLSPLDNQSFGDLSTLKMHDKIDIISLDIVDSFSPPEVLIFKNARFILDSMMISNFNNTVCGRSHQIAGITCKSKKYLYNGWTNNTKDPAKKNSNETEKLKDELAEVESKLEVFEKRIEAFIKKDKLTDSDYQTLSVIKFRIIELDKESTELKRKLEILEPVETKPCNLVRYDWNTEDSNFCIDLKKCEYPKKTTNSDLCFNVKKGNRAYLYVRETIKDLDTKSVLNSILIERKTPKAPIKATKQCPPDKILNPETDRCVSRTGAKGKELVKKGKAKTPSPPPKTTKQCPPDKILNPETHRCVSRNGVKGKELVKKEKQHNHK
;
A
#
# COMPACT_ATOMS: atom_id res chain seq x y z
N MET A 1 30.88 1.38 -23.06
CA MET A 1 30.84 2.23 -21.85
C MET A 1 29.97 3.42 -22.19
N VAL A 2 28.73 3.43 -21.72
CA VAL A 2 27.84 4.59 -21.83
C VAL A 2 27.36 4.85 -20.42
N ASP A 3 27.88 5.92 -19.83
CA ASP A 3 27.55 6.35 -18.49
C ASP A 3 26.06 6.64 -18.40
N SER A 4 25.35 5.84 -17.60
CA SER A 4 24.00 6.20 -17.18
C SER A 4 24.13 7.48 -16.37
N VAL A 5 23.58 8.57 -16.92
CA VAL A 5 23.52 9.87 -16.24
C VAL A 5 22.54 9.73 -15.08
N VAL A 6 23.00 9.13 -13.99
CA VAL A 6 22.40 9.31 -12.66
C VAL A 6 22.51 10.79 -12.37
N SER A 7 21.38 11.50 -12.32
CA SER A 7 21.43 12.92 -12.02
C SER A 7 22.05 13.08 -10.63
N ARG A 8 22.90 14.10 -10.44
CA ARG A 8 23.51 14.39 -9.12
C ARG A 8 22.48 14.69 -8.02
N ASN A 9 21.19 14.77 -8.36
CA ASN A 9 20.09 15.01 -7.43
C ASN A 9 19.22 13.76 -7.29
N TYR A 10 19.58 12.91 -6.32
CA TYR A 10 18.90 11.64 -5.98
C TYR A 10 17.37 11.71 -6.03
N CYS A 11 16.75 12.82 -5.59
CA CYS A 11 15.30 12.96 -5.54
C CYS A 11 14.64 13.31 -6.87
N LYS A 12 15.40 13.83 -7.86
CA LYS A 12 14.90 14.05 -9.23
C LYS A 12 14.77 12.76 -10.03
N ASP A 13 15.46 11.70 -9.60
CA ASP A 13 15.41 10.39 -10.24
C ASP A 13 14.29 9.50 -9.67
N VAL A 14 13.56 9.96 -8.65
CA VAL A 14 12.42 9.24 -8.10
C VAL A 14 11.33 9.20 -9.18
N LEU A 15 10.89 8.01 -9.57
CA LEU A 15 9.87 7.81 -10.60
C LEU A 15 8.47 7.92 -9.98
N PRO A 16 7.73 9.03 -10.17
CA PRO A 16 6.45 9.19 -9.50
C PRO A 16 5.39 8.30 -10.14
N ILE A 17 4.43 7.84 -9.35
CA ILE A 17 3.37 6.99 -9.87
C ILE A 17 2.46 7.83 -10.80
N PRO A 18 2.31 7.52 -12.10
CA PRO A 18 1.31 8.13 -12.96
C PRO A 18 -0.11 7.73 -12.54
N GLN A 19 -1.02 8.68 -12.60
CA GLN A 19 -2.45 8.45 -12.49
C GLN A 19 -3.06 8.24 -13.86
N PHE A 20 -4.00 7.29 -13.98
CA PHE A 20 -4.69 7.02 -15.24
C PHE A 20 -6.21 7.28 -15.15
N LEU A 21 -6.87 6.78 -14.10
CA LEU A 21 -8.30 6.97 -13.86
C LEU A 21 -8.55 7.81 -12.58
N GLY A 22 -9.66 7.58 -11.88
CA GLY A 22 -10.02 8.26 -10.63
C GLY A 22 -9.21 7.79 -9.41
N THR A 23 -7.94 7.47 -9.58
CA THR A 23 -7.08 6.88 -8.53
C THR A 23 -6.16 7.84 -7.81
N CYS A 24 -6.30 9.16 -8.00
CA CYS A 24 -5.50 10.19 -7.31
C CYS A 24 -5.28 9.92 -5.81
N TRP A 25 -6.34 9.51 -5.11
CA TRP A 25 -6.30 9.16 -3.70
C TRP A 25 -5.42 7.96 -3.37
N PHE A 26 -5.44 6.93 -4.22
CA PHE A 26 -4.67 5.71 -4.04
C PHE A 26 -3.21 5.93 -4.45
N ASN A 27 -3.00 6.69 -5.51
CA ASN A 27 -1.72 7.21 -5.92
C ASN A 27 -1.02 7.98 -4.78
N ALA A 28 -1.71 8.94 -4.18
CA ALA A 28 -1.20 9.70 -3.04
C ALA A 28 -0.90 8.79 -1.83
N LEU A 29 -1.70 7.76 -1.60
CA LEU A 29 -1.46 6.75 -0.56
C LEU A 29 -0.17 5.97 -0.82
N LEU A 30 0.01 5.44 -2.03
CA LEU A 30 1.21 4.69 -2.41
C LEU A 30 2.47 5.56 -2.30
N MET A 31 2.38 6.83 -2.71
CA MET A 31 3.49 7.77 -2.58
C MET A 31 3.83 8.03 -1.10
N SER A 32 2.82 8.24 -0.25
CA SER A 32 3.00 8.51 1.17
C SER A 32 3.60 7.31 1.93
N LEU A 33 3.18 6.09 1.56
CA LEU A 33 3.61 4.86 2.23
C LEU A 33 4.93 4.30 1.71
N PHE A 34 5.13 4.29 0.39
CA PHE A 34 6.22 3.51 -0.24
C PHE A 34 7.27 4.37 -0.95
N TYR A 35 7.05 5.68 -1.11
CA TYR A 35 8.02 6.59 -1.75
C TYR A 35 8.60 7.62 -0.78
N SER A 36 7.85 7.98 0.26
CA SER A 36 8.36 8.85 1.32
C SER A 36 9.48 8.18 2.11
N GLU A 37 10.53 8.93 2.44
CA GLU A 37 11.82 8.39 2.88
C GLU A 37 11.71 7.46 4.09
N LEU A 38 11.19 7.95 5.22
CA LEU A 38 11.20 7.17 6.46
C LEU A 38 10.11 6.09 6.45
N THR A 39 8.94 6.36 5.87
CA THR A 39 7.86 5.37 5.79
C THR A 39 8.26 4.21 4.88
N ARG A 40 8.97 4.49 3.78
CA ARG A 40 9.57 3.47 2.92
C ARG A 40 10.61 2.64 3.69
N ASN A 41 11.48 3.27 4.48
CA ASN A 41 12.47 2.57 5.29
C ASN A 41 11.80 1.63 6.32
N PHE A 42 10.71 2.07 6.95
CA PHE A 42 9.90 1.24 7.83
C PHE A 42 9.40 -0.03 7.11
N PHE A 43 8.83 0.12 5.91
CA PHE A 43 8.34 -1.05 5.16
C PHE A 43 9.46 -1.97 4.69
N ILE A 44 10.64 -1.44 4.36
CA ILE A 44 11.81 -2.27 4.04
C ILE A 44 12.22 -3.11 5.27
N GLN A 45 12.25 -2.50 6.45
CA GLN A 45 12.56 -3.19 7.70
C GLN A 45 11.53 -4.29 8.01
N GLU A 46 10.24 -4.03 7.80
CA GLU A 46 9.16 -4.99 8.10
C GLU A 46 8.92 -6.02 6.99
N LEU A 47 9.54 -5.87 5.82
CA LEU A 47 9.32 -6.74 4.67
C LEU A 47 9.51 -8.25 4.98
N PRO A 48 10.50 -8.70 5.78
CA PRO A 48 10.59 -10.11 6.16
C PRO A 48 9.35 -10.62 6.91
N ASN A 49 8.77 -9.81 7.80
CA ASN A 49 7.55 -10.15 8.53
C ASN A 49 6.34 -10.17 7.60
N ILE A 50 6.25 -9.18 6.72
CA ILE A 50 5.19 -9.06 5.70
C ILE A 50 5.20 -10.29 4.78
N ARG A 51 6.38 -10.69 4.26
CA ARG A 51 6.56 -11.90 3.43
C ARG A 51 6.05 -13.15 4.11
N LYS A 52 6.42 -13.34 5.38
CA LYS A 52 5.99 -14.51 6.17
C LYS A 52 4.48 -14.59 6.27
N LYS A 53 3.81 -13.44 6.48
CA LYS A 53 2.35 -13.35 6.59
C LYS A 53 1.65 -13.53 5.24
N LEU A 54 2.16 -12.88 4.20
CA LEU A 54 1.55 -12.83 2.88
C LEU A 54 2.03 -13.95 1.95
N LYS A 55 2.72 -14.98 2.44
CA LYS A 55 3.34 -16.04 1.63
C LYS A 55 2.42 -16.65 0.54
N LYS A 56 1.10 -16.68 0.75
CA LYS A 56 0.10 -17.18 -0.21
C LYS A 56 -0.41 -16.13 -1.22
N LYS A 57 -0.09 -14.85 -1.02
CA LYS A 57 -0.50 -13.68 -1.80
C LYS A 57 0.70 -13.17 -2.61
N THR A 58 1.29 -14.05 -3.41
CA THR A 58 2.59 -13.84 -4.08
C THR A 58 2.58 -12.60 -4.98
N LYS A 59 1.50 -12.37 -5.72
CA LYS A 59 1.41 -11.21 -6.61
C LYS A 59 1.47 -9.87 -5.88
N VAL A 60 0.83 -9.78 -4.71
CA VAL A 60 0.88 -8.55 -3.89
C VAL A 60 2.26 -8.35 -3.26
N ILE A 61 2.94 -9.43 -2.88
CA ILE A 61 4.34 -9.34 -2.43
C ILE A 61 5.24 -8.82 -3.56
N GLU A 62 5.10 -9.37 -4.77
CA GLU A 62 5.86 -8.89 -5.95
C GLU A 62 5.62 -7.39 -6.17
N ILE A 63 4.36 -6.95 -6.12
CA ILE A 63 4.02 -5.54 -6.28
C ILE A 63 4.68 -4.68 -5.20
N LEU A 64 4.57 -5.07 -3.94
CA LEU A 64 5.15 -4.33 -2.83
C LEU A 64 6.68 -4.22 -2.96
N GLU A 65 7.34 -5.31 -3.32
CA GLU A 65 8.79 -5.36 -3.49
C GLU A 65 9.25 -4.49 -4.66
N ASP A 66 8.49 -4.48 -5.74
CA ASP A 66 8.78 -3.62 -6.88
C ASP A 66 8.55 -2.14 -6.55
N LEU A 67 7.49 -1.79 -5.82
CA LEU A 67 7.28 -0.43 -5.31
C LEU A 67 8.43 0.02 -4.40
N LEU A 68 8.88 -0.86 -3.50
CA LEU A 68 9.96 -0.55 -2.58
C LEU A 68 11.30 -0.43 -3.31
N PHE A 69 11.63 -1.30 -4.27
CA PHE A 69 13.01 -1.40 -4.76
C PHE A 69 13.20 -1.06 -6.23
N ASN A 70 12.36 -1.62 -7.10
CA ASN A 70 12.61 -1.58 -8.54
C ASN A 70 12.08 -0.28 -9.14
N ASN A 71 10.82 0.05 -8.88
CA ASN A 71 10.12 1.18 -9.49
C ASN A 71 10.30 2.51 -8.76
N TYR A 72 11.12 2.54 -7.70
CA TYR A 72 11.41 3.76 -6.97
C TYR A 72 12.23 4.77 -7.81
N ARG A 73 13.07 4.30 -8.75
CA ARG A 73 13.91 5.15 -9.61
C ARG A 73 13.70 4.88 -11.10
N VAL A 74 13.90 5.93 -11.90
CA VAL A 74 13.95 5.81 -13.36
C VAL A 74 15.11 4.91 -13.77
N ASN A 75 14.85 3.89 -14.59
CA ASN A 75 15.87 3.14 -15.32
C ASN A 75 15.30 2.68 -16.68
N GLU A 76 16.17 2.34 -17.64
CA GLU A 76 15.80 1.97 -19.02
C GLU A 76 14.88 0.74 -19.12
N LYS A 77 14.87 -0.15 -18.11
CA LYS A 77 14.05 -1.39 -18.09
C LYS A 77 12.69 -1.22 -17.41
N ASN A 78 12.54 -0.24 -16.53
CA ASN A 78 11.37 -0.09 -15.66
C ASN A 78 10.19 0.62 -16.36
N ASN A 79 10.45 1.41 -17.40
CA ASN A 79 9.45 2.28 -18.02
C ASN A 79 8.34 1.55 -18.77
N THR A 80 8.45 0.26 -19.11
CA THR A 80 7.34 -0.46 -19.79
C THR A 80 6.52 -1.28 -18.78
N HIS A 81 7.19 -2.00 -17.88
CA HIS A 81 6.51 -2.80 -16.86
C HIS A 81 5.68 -1.95 -15.89
N PHE A 82 6.14 -0.72 -15.61
CA PHE A 82 5.45 0.23 -14.76
C PHE A 82 4.06 0.61 -15.33
N TYR A 83 3.98 0.86 -16.64
CA TYR A 83 2.78 1.38 -17.28
C TYR A 83 1.79 0.30 -17.70
N ASP A 84 2.19 -0.98 -17.68
CA ASP A 84 1.29 -2.08 -18.03
C ASP A 84 0.82 -2.87 -16.81
N ALA A 85 1.73 -3.27 -15.92
CA ALA A 85 1.39 -4.10 -14.76
C ALA A 85 1.14 -3.28 -13.48
N PHE A 86 1.85 -2.17 -13.29
CA PHE A 86 1.86 -1.38 -12.05
C PHE A 86 0.90 -0.19 -12.04
N ARG A 87 -0.08 -0.17 -12.95
CA ARG A 87 -1.14 0.83 -12.87
C ARG A 87 -1.82 0.77 -11.50
N PRO A 88 -2.10 1.91 -10.85
CA PRO A 88 -2.83 1.98 -9.58
C PRO A 88 -4.11 1.12 -9.57
N GLU A 89 -4.83 1.10 -10.69
CA GLU A 89 -6.04 0.30 -10.90
C GLU A 89 -5.77 -1.21 -10.76
N ASN A 90 -4.64 -1.68 -11.31
CA ASN A 90 -4.24 -3.08 -11.25
C ASN A 90 -3.80 -3.45 -9.82
N ILE A 91 -3.04 -2.58 -9.16
CA ILE A 91 -2.64 -2.79 -7.76
C ILE A 91 -3.90 -2.89 -6.87
N LEU A 92 -4.88 -2.02 -7.06
CA LEU A 92 -6.16 -2.09 -6.36
C LEU A 92 -6.91 -3.40 -6.62
N ARG A 93 -6.94 -3.85 -7.89
CA ARG A 93 -7.52 -5.16 -8.26
C ARG A 93 -6.81 -6.31 -7.57
N GLU A 94 -5.48 -6.32 -7.54
CA GLU A 94 -4.70 -7.36 -6.86
C GLU A 94 -4.93 -7.36 -5.34
N LEU A 95 -5.06 -6.18 -4.72
CA LEU A 95 -5.43 -6.05 -3.31
C LEU A 95 -6.86 -6.58 -3.05
N ASN A 96 -7.83 -6.24 -3.91
CA ASN A 96 -9.20 -6.75 -3.84
C ASN A 96 -9.26 -8.27 -4.07
N ASN A 97 -8.49 -8.82 -5.00
CA ASN A 97 -8.38 -10.27 -5.21
C ASN A 97 -7.79 -10.97 -3.98
N ALA A 98 -6.81 -10.35 -3.33
CA ALA A 98 -6.17 -10.90 -2.14
C ALA A 98 -7.05 -10.79 -0.88
N ASP A 99 -7.86 -9.74 -0.76
CA ASP A 99 -8.79 -9.53 0.35
C ASP A 99 -9.92 -8.55 -0.02
N GLY A 100 -10.94 -9.05 -0.72
CA GLY A 100 -12.03 -8.22 -1.26
C GLY A 100 -12.98 -7.66 -0.20
N LYS A 101 -12.91 -8.17 1.04
CA LYS A 101 -13.63 -7.62 2.18
C LYS A 101 -12.92 -6.38 2.70
N LEU A 102 -11.59 -6.42 2.77
CA LEU A 102 -10.78 -5.32 3.27
C LEU A 102 -10.59 -4.22 2.22
N PHE A 103 -10.28 -4.60 0.98
CA PHE A 103 -10.09 -3.67 -0.13
C PHE A 103 -11.20 -3.82 -1.13
N TYR A 104 -12.03 -2.81 -1.30
CA TYR A 104 -13.08 -2.84 -2.30
C TYR A 104 -12.70 -1.95 -3.49
N ALA A 105 -12.46 -2.59 -4.64
CA ALA A 105 -12.03 -1.92 -5.85
C ALA A 105 -12.85 -2.38 -7.07
N LYS A 106 -14.18 -2.20 -7.02
CA LYS A 106 -15.01 -2.34 -8.22
C LYS A 106 -14.76 -1.19 -9.19
N GLU A 107 -15.01 -1.46 -10.46
CA GLU A 107 -14.80 -0.51 -11.57
C GLU A 107 -15.45 0.87 -11.34
N SER A 108 -16.63 0.90 -10.71
CA SER A 108 -17.31 2.15 -10.38
C SER A 108 -16.55 3.05 -9.40
N ILE A 109 -15.78 2.46 -8.47
CA ILE A 109 -14.98 3.21 -7.50
C ILE A 109 -13.64 3.60 -8.09
N ILE A 110 -13.02 2.70 -8.86
CA ILE A 110 -11.79 3.00 -9.61
C ILE A 110 -12.00 4.23 -10.51
N LYS A 111 -13.18 4.37 -11.12
CA LYS A 111 -13.53 5.52 -11.98
C LYS A 111 -13.91 6.80 -11.23
N ARG A 112 -14.56 6.71 -10.06
CA ARG A 112 -15.10 7.89 -9.34
C ARG A 112 -14.17 8.45 -8.26
N GLY A 113 -13.21 7.66 -7.81
CA GLY A 113 -12.31 8.02 -6.71
C GLY A 113 -12.91 7.81 -5.33
N PHE A 114 -12.05 7.98 -4.32
CA PHE A 114 -12.33 7.62 -2.93
C PHE A 114 -11.50 8.48 -1.94
N ASN A 115 -11.69 8.28 -0.64
CA ASN A 115 -10.93 8.93 0.43
C ASN A 115 -9.70 8.10 0.83
N GLY A 116 -8.50 8.51 0.39
CA GLY A 116 -7.26 7.77 0.62
C GLY A 116 -6.86 7.57 2.09
N PRO A 117 -7.00 8.56 2.99
CA PRO A 117 -6.82 8.39 4.43
C PRO A 117 -7.55 7.20 5.07
N THR A 118 -8.69 6.77 4.51
CA THR A 118 -9.41 5.59 4.99
C THR A 118 -8.67 4.29 4.66
N TYR A 119 -7.91 4.25 3.56
CA TYR A 119 -7.16 3.07 3.13
C TYR A 119 -5.82 2.90 3.86
N ILE A 120 -5.29 3.95 4.51
CA ILE A 120 -4.06 3.85 5.33
C ILE A 120 -4.19 2.70 6.34
N ASP A 121 -5.30 2.67 7.08
CA ASP A 121 -5.53 1.63 8.09
C ASP A 121 -5.66 0.23 7.48
N GLN A 122 -6.35 0.12 6.35
CA GLN A 122 -6.54 -1.15 5.65
C GLN A 122 -5.21 -1.73 5.17
N VAL A 123 -4.35 -0.90 4.58
CA VAL A 123 -3.01 -1.31 4.13
C VAL A 123 -2.18 -1.78 5.32
N PHE A 124 -2.13 -1.01 6.42
CA PHE A 124 -1.38 -1.42 7.61
C PHE A 124 -1.91 -2.72 8.25
N ARG A 125 -3.22 -2.97 8.26
CA ARG A 125 -3.80 -4.24 8.72
C ARG A 125 -3.46 -5.40 7.80
N PHE A 126 -3.62 -5.21 6.49
CA PHE A 126 -3.34 -6.25 5.50
C PHE A 126 -1.87 -6.68 5.53
N LEU A 127 -0.96 -5.71 5.61
CA LEU A 127 0.48 -5.95 5.74
C LEU A 127 0.88 -6.44 7.14
N ASN A 128 -0.07 -6.54 8.08
CA ASN A 128 0.15 -7.03 9.45
C ASN A 128 1.17 -6.19 10.22
N VAL A 129 1.13 -4.87 10.02
CA VAL A 129 1.98 -3.89 10.72
C VAL A 129 1.15 -2.92 11.57
N LYS A 130 -0.18 -3.10 11.64
CA LYS A 130 -1.12 -2.27 12.44
C LYS A 130 -0.70 -2.07 13.90
N ASP A 131 -0.05 -3.06 14.51
CA ASP A 131 0.45 -3.01 15.89
C ASP A 131 1.63 -2.04 16.08
N ARG A 132 2.24 -1.58 14.98
CA ARG A 132 3.32 -0.57 14.96
C ARG A 132 2.79 0.84 14.72
N VAL A 133 1.47 1.01 14.57
CA VAL A 133 0.85 2.28 14.15
C VAL A 133 -0.13 2.78 15.21
N LEU A 134 0.09 4.01 15.67
CA LEU A 134 -0.84 4.78 16.51
C LEU A 134 -1.63 5.74 15.63
N TYR A 135 -2.96 5.72 15.74
CA TYR A 135 -3.84 6.63 15.00
C TYR A 135 -4.38 7.72 15.92
N LEU A 136 -4.21 8.98 15.52
CA LEU A 136 -4.65 10.14 16.28
C LEU A 136 -5.48 11.06 15.39
N ASN A 137 -6.36 11.82 16.02
CA ASN A 137 -6.99 13.00 15.44
C ASN A 137 -6.42 14.24 16.13
N ALA A 138 -6.29 15.36 15.43
CA ALA A 138 -6.00 16.65 16.05
C ALA A 138 -7.11 17.68 15.75
N ASN A 139 -7.38 18.54 16.73
CA ASN A 139 -8.27 19.69 16.58
C ASN A 139 -7.51 20.97 16.23
N SER A 140 -8.24 22.06 15.97
CA SER A 140 -7.68 23.39 15.67
C SER A 140 -6.70 23.94 16.72
N MET A 141 -6.80 23.51 17.98
CA MET A 141 -5.94 23.91 19.09
C MET A 141 -4.65 23.07 19.20
N GLY A 142 -4.46 22.09 18.32
CA GLY A 142 -3.32 21.17 18.38
C GLY A 142 -3.37 20.18 19.54
N LYS A 143 -4.56 19.94 20.10
CA LYS A 143 -4.80 18.86 21.05
C LYS A 143 -5.15 17.58 20.30
N TYR A 144 -4.83 16.44 20.91
CA TYR A 144 -4.92 15.13 20.26
C TYR A 144 -5.99 14.24 20.90
N ALA A 145 -6.66 13.45 20.07
CA ALA A 145 -7.58 12.40 20.50
C ALA A 145 -7.18 11.07 19.87
N VAL A 146 -7.38 9.97 20.61
CA VAL A 146 -7.14 8.61 20.10
C VAL A 146 -8.23 8.27 19.09
N SER A 147 -7.81 7.90 17.88
CA SER A 147 -8.76 7.53 16.84
C SER A 147 -9.32 6.12 17.07
N VAL A 148 -10.60 5.91 16.73
CA VAL A 148 -11.24 4.58 16.70
C VAL A 148 -10.54 3.60 15.75
N LYS A 149 -9.74 4.11 14.80
CA LYS A 149 -8.87 3.31 13.94
C LYS A 149 -7.86 2.45 14.71
N ASN A 150 -7.59 2.77 15.99
CA ASN A 150 -6.77 1.91 16.84
C ASN A 150 -7.46 0.60 17.22
N SER A 151 -8.78 0.50 17.08
CA SER A 151 -9.58 -0.66 17.44
C SER A 151 -9.63 -1.73 16.34
N ASN A 152 -10.34 -2.82 16.57
CA ASN A 152 -10.60 -3.82 15.53
C ASN A 152 -11.69 -3.32 14.57
N VAL A 153 -11.60 -3.73 13.31
CA VAL A 153 -12.68 -3.51 12.34
C VAL A 153 -13.75 -4.57 12.57
N THR A 154 -14.99 -4.14 12.78
CA THR A 154 -16.14 -5.03 12.93
C THR A 154 -16.81 -5.35 11.62
N ASP A 155 -16.93 -4.34 10.74
CA ASP A 155 -17.65 -4.44 9.49
C ASP A 155 -17.13 -3.43 8.47
N ILE A 156 -17.22 -3.79 7.20
CA ILE A 156 -16.89 -2.96 6.07
C ILE A 156 -18.04 -3.04 5.07
N ARG A 157 -18.69 -1.91 4.81
CA ARG A 157 -19.90 -1.86 3.96
C ARG A 157 -19.91 -0.67 3.01
N ILE A 158 -20.76 -0.77 1.99
CA ILE A 158 -20.89 0.24 0.94
C ILE A 158 -22.34 0.70 0.88
N GLY A 159 -22.56 1.98 1.12
CA GLY A 159 -23.85 2.61 1.02
C GLY A 159 -24.30 2.88 -0.41
N LYS A 160 -25.55 3.30 -0.57
CA LYS A 160 -26.23 3.51 -1.86
C LYS A 160 -25.52 4.48 -2.82
N ASN A 161 -24.61 5.32 -2.33
CA ASN A 161 -23.85 6.29 -3.12
C ASN A 161 -22.38 5.89 -3.35
N ASN A 162 -22.04 4.59 -3.26
CA ASN A 162 -20.66 4.09 -3.20
C ASN A 162 -19.85 4.65 -2.02
N MET A 163 -20.52 5.21 -1.01
CA MET A 163 -19.90 5.63 0.24
C MET A 163 -19.46 4.40 1.03
N PHE A 164 -18.18 4.31 1.31
CA PHE A 164 -17.59 3.19 2.04
C PHE A 164 -17.57 3.51 3.53
N PHE A 165 -18.02 2.58 4.34
CA PHE A 165 -18.03 2.70 5.79
C PHE A 165 -17.17 1.61 6.37
N VAL A 166 -16.21 2.00 7.21
CA VAL A 166 -15.45 1.08 8.05
C VAL A 166 -15.96 1.27 9.47
N ASN A 167 -16.57 0.24 10.02
CA ASN A 167 -17.05 0.21 11.39
C ASN A 167 -15.95 -0.40 12.27
N TYR A 168 -15.74 0.20 13.45
CA TYR A 168 -14.74 -0.23 14.41
C TYR A 168 -15.43 -0.67 15.71
N GLU A 169 -14.82 -1.60 16.44
CA GLU A 169 -15.23 -1.90 17.80
C GLU A 169 -15.06 -0.64 18.66
N PRO A 170 -16.03 -0.30 19.53
CA PRO A 170 -15.87 0.82 20.45
C PRO A 170 -14.57 0.70 21.24
N LEU A 171 -13.82 1.80 21.34
CA LEU A 171 -12.55 1.82 22.05
C LEU A 171 -12.70 1.35 23.50
N PHE A 172 -13.82 1.65 24.15
CA PHE A 172 -14.09 1.22 25.54
C PHE A 172 -14.08 -0.30 25.72
N ASP A 173 -14.64 -1.06 24.77
CA ASP A 173 -14.67 -2.53 24.84
C ASP A 173 -13.28 -3.11 24.61
N LEU A 174 -12.49 -2.48 23.73
CA LEU A 174 -11.09 -2.80 23.50
C LEU A 174 -10.22 -2.58 24.76
N LEU A 175 -10.44 -1.47 25.48
CA LEU A 175 -9.75 -1.16 26.73
C LEU A 175 -9.99 -2.23 27.82
N LYS A 176 -11.22 -2.78 27.90
CA LYS A 176 -11.57 -3.81 28.89
C LYS A 176 -10.91 -5.15 28.57
N THR A 177 -10.99 -5.55 27.31
CA THR A 177 -10.70 -6.92 26.85
C THR A 177 -9.24 -7.12 26.44
N ASN A 178 -8.52 -6.04 26.08
CA ASN A 178 -7.18 -6.16 25.54
C ASN A 178 -6.15 -5.41 26.40
N ALA A 179 -5.27 -6.17 27.05
CA ALA A 179 -4.17 -5.61 27.84
C ALA A 179 -3.22 -4.72 27.02
N ARG A 180 -3.15 -4.93 25.69
CA ARG A 180 -2.43 -4.04 24.75
C ARG A 180 -3.19 -2.79 24.37
N TYR A 181 -4.40 -2.54 24.88
CA TYR A 181 -5.07 -1.27 24.64
C TYR A 181 -5.47 -0.60 25.93
N ARG A 182 -5.46 -1.30 27.09
CA ARG A 182 -5.58 -0.71 28.44
C ARG A 182 -4.75 0.55 28.66
N PHE A 183 -3.64 0.68 27.95
CA PHE A 183 -2.80 1.86 28.04
C PHE A 183 -3.42 3.12 27.38
N LEU A 184 -4.30 2.98 26.39
CA LEU A 184 -5.01 4.10 25.76
C LEU A 184 -6.01 4.78 26.72
N LEU A 185 -6.04 4.36 27.99
CA LEU A 185 -6.68 5.09 29.09
C LEU A 185 -6.06 6.47 29.23
N LEU A 186 -6.78 7.42 28.67
CA LEU A 186 -6.64 8.84 28.91
C LEU A 186 -7.35 9.15 30.23
N ASN A 187 -6.65 9.77 31.18
CA ASN A 187 -7.33 10.40 32.30
C ASN A 187 -8.23 11.52 31.75
N GLY A 188 -9.55 11.36 31.85
CA GLY A 188 -10.53 12.40 31.53
C GLY A 188 -10.97 12.51 30.07
N LEU A 189 -10.55 11.61 29.17
CA LEU A 189 -11.06 11.58 27.79
C LEU A 189 -11.95 10.36 27.60
N SER A 190 -13.25 10.59 27.46
CA SER A 190 -14.21 9.53 27.23
C SER A 190 -14.00 8.94 25.83
N PRO A 191 -13.86 7.60 25.67
CA PRO A 191 -13.75 6.95 24.36
C PRO A 191 -15.01 7.11 23.48
N LEU A 192 -16.08 7.68 24.04
CA LEU A 192 -17.39 7.87 23.42
C LEU A 192 -17.62 9.29 22.90
N ASP A 193 -16.82 10.27 23.33
CA ASP A 193 -16.93 11.65 22.84
C ASP A 193 -15.81 11.94 21.85
N ASN A 194 -16.18 12.10 20.57
CA ASN A 194 -15.34 12.69 19.52
C ASN A 194 -14.78 14.10 19.85
N GLN A 195 -15.02 14.59 21.07
CA GLN A 195 -14.67 15.91 21.57
C GLN A 195 -13.64 15.88 22.70
N SER A 196 -13.25 14.70 23.18
CA SER A 196 -12.25 14.58 24.24
C SER A 196 -10.82 14.63 23.65
N PHE A 197 -10.23 15.83 23.62
CA PHE A 197 -8.85 16.07 23.20
C PHE A 197 -7.94 16.39 24.39
N GLY A 198 -6.68 15.94 24.35
CA GLY A 198 -5.70 16.19 25.41
C GLY A 198 -4.25 16.19 24.90
N ASP A 199 -3.32 16.27 25.84
CA ASP A 199 -1.89 16.26 25.53
C ASP A 199 -1.37 14.85 25.29
N LEU A 200 -0.54 14.70 24.26
CA LEU A 200 0.03 13.42 23.83
C LEU A 200 0.88 12.74 24.93
N SER A 201 1.42 13.52 25.86
CA SER A 201 2.17 13.04 27.04
C SER A 201 1.32 12.24 28.03
N THR A 202 0.00 12.42 28.02
CA THR A 202 -0.93 11.76 28.95
C THR A 202 -1.30 10.32 28.54
N LEU A 203 -1.00 9.95 27.30
CA LEU A 203 -1.30 8.64 26.74
C LEU A 203 -0.32 7.57 27.26
N LYS A 204 -0.83 6.50 27.87
CA LYS A 204 -0.01 5.31 28.12
C LYS A 204 -0.06 4.48 26.81
N MET A 205 1.07 4.07 26.23
CA MET A 205 1.12 3.11 25.11
C MET A 205 2.33 2.18 25.13
N HIS A 206 2.23 1.08 24.39
CA HIS A 206 3.28 0.08 24.16
C HIS A 206 4.51 0.67 23.44
N ASP A 207 5.70 0.22 23.80
CA ASP A 207 6.97 0.76 23.28
C ASP A 207 7.27 0.44 21.79
N LYS A 208 6.38 -0.30 21.10
CA LYS A 208 6.62 -0.82 19.74
C LYS A 208 6.01 0.02 18.62
N ILE A 209 5.54 1.23 18.91
CA ILE A 209 4.97 2.13 17.89
C ILE A 209 6.11 2.75 17.07
N ASP A 210 6.06 2.65 15.76
CA ASP A 210 7.01 3.31 14.85
C ASP A 210 6.37 4.37 13.98
N ILE A 211 5.06 4.30 13.79
CA ILE A 211 4.31 5.25 12.98
C ILE A 211 3.20 5.88 13.81
N ILE A 212 3.06 7.20 13.68
CA ILE A 212 1.85 7.91 14.12
C ILE A 212 1.13 8.40 12.85
N SER A 213 -0.10 7.93 12.65
CA SER A 213 -1.01 8.42 11.62
C SER A 213 -1.90 9.49 12.25
N LEU A 214 -1.81 10.73 11.77
CA LEU A 214 -2.53 11.87 12.31
C LEU A 214 -3.52 12.42 11.28
N ASP A 215 -4.81 12.27 11.55
CA ASP A 215 -5.87 12.86 10.73
C ASP A 215 -6.19 14.28 11.25
N ILE A 216 -6.31 15.24 10.32
CA ILE A 216 -6.60 16.65 10.63
C ILE A 216 -7.68 17.15 9.67
N VAL A 217 -8.75 17.68 10.25
CA VAL A 217 -9.86 18.31 9.51
C VAL A 217 -9.93 19.83 9.67
N ASP A 218 -9.33 20.36 10.74
CA ASP A 218 -9.33 21.80 11.07
C ASP A 218 -8.04 22.51 10.68
N SER A 219 -7.94 23.82 10.87
CA SER A 219 -6.79 24.68 10.50
C SER A 219 -5.45 24.39 11.21
N PHE A 220 -5.31 23.26 11.88
CA PHE A 220 -4.10 22.87 12.60
C PHE A 220 -2.94 22.55 11.65
N SER A 221 -1.79 23.13 11.95
CA SER A 221 -0.51 22.86 11.29
C SER A 221 0.32 21.96 12.19
N PRO A 222 0.60 20.72 11.79
CA PRO A 222 1.23 19.79 12.70
C PRO A 222 2.75 20.03 12.76
N PRO A 223 3.39 19.81 13.92
CA PRO A 223 4.81 20.14 14.11
C PRO A 223 5.73 19.22 13.30
N GLU A 224 6.96 19.63 12.97
CA GLU A 224 7.91 18.74 12.27
C GLU A 224 8.27 17.49 13.08
N VAL A 225 8.28 17.62 14.40
CA VAL A 225 8.62 16.54 15.33
C VAL A 225 7.53 16.43 16.37
N LEU A 226 7.00 15.22 16.53
CA LEU A 226 6.16 14.84 17.67
C LEU A 226 7.03 14.11 18.69
N ILE A 227 6.91 14.52 19.95
CA ILE A 227 7.51 13.79 21.07
C ILE A 227 6.42 12.94 21.72
N PHE A 228 6.67 11.64 21.77
CA PHE A 228 5.77 10.69 22.39
C PHE A 228 6.55 9.69 23.24
N LYS A 229 6.31 9.69 24.56
CA LYS A 229 6.96 8.79 25.53
C LYS A 229 8.48 8.68 25.35
N ASN A 230 9.16 9.82 25.33
CA ASN A 230 10.61 9.96 25.14
C ASN A 230 11.14 9.50 23.77
N ALA A 231 10.26 9.16 22.83
CA ALA A 231 10.61 8.91 21.45
C ALA A 231 10.25 10.12 20.58
N ARG A 232 11.11 10.39 19.60
CA ARG A 232 10.91 11.43 18.60
C ARG A 232 10.34 10.79 17.34
N PHE A 233 9.30 11.40 16.80
CA PHE A 233 8.64 11.00 15.57
C PHE A 233 8.73 12.16 14.60
N ILE A 234 9.31 11.91 13.43
CA ILE A 234 9.58 12.91 12.40
C ILE A 234 8.45 12.88 11.39
N LEU A 235 7.93 14.04 11.02
CA LEU A 235 6.94 14.17 9.95
C LEU A 235 7.54 13.75 8.61
N ASP A 236 6.97 12.71 8.01
CA ASP A 236 7.54 12.08 6.82
C ASP A 236 6.70 12.32 5.57
N SER A 237 5.38 12.18 5.67
CA SER A 237 4.48 12.41 4.53
C SER A 237 3.14 12.98 4.93
N MET A 238 2.44 13.49 3.93
CA MET A 238 1.10 14.05 4.03
C MET A 238 0.28 13.61 2.80
N MET A 239 -0.96 13.24 3.03
CA MET A 239 -2.00 13.21 1.99
C MET A 239 -2.89 14.42 2.17
N ILE A 240 -3.19 15.15 1.09
CA ILE A 240 -4.02 16.35 1.14
C ILE A 240 -5.01 16.41 -0.03
N SER A 241 -6.25 16.76 0.28
CA SER A 241 -7.30 17.01 -0.70
C SER A 241 -7.48 18.51 -0.97
N ASN A 242 -7.90 18.87 -2.19
CA ASN A 242 -8.18 20.26 -2.53
C ASN A 242 -9.31 20.81 -1.65
N PHE A 243 -9.11 22.01 -1.08
CA PHE A 243 -10.06 22.59 -0.13
C PHE A 243 -11.28 23.21 -0.82
N ASN A 244 -11.17 23.51 -2.11
CA ASN A 244 -12.20 24.18 -2.90
C ASN A 244 -13.07 23.21 -3.70
N ASN A 245 -13.14 21.94 -3.31
CA ASN A 245 -13.78 20.89 -4.10
C ASN A 245 -15.26 21.16 -4.44
N THR A 246 -16.01 21.78 -3.53
CA THR A 246 -17.40 22.21 -3.76
C THR A 246 -17.47 23.35 -4.77
N VAL A 247 -16.53 24.29 -4.71
CA VAL A 247 -16.51 25.48 -5.57
C VAL A 247 -16.09 25.12 -6.99
N CYS A 248 -15.05 24.30 -7.15
CA CYS A 248 -14.56 23.89 -8.47
C CYS A 248 -15.29 22.66 -9.04
N GLY A 249 -16.21 22.05 -8.28
CA GLY A 249 -16.96 20.86 -8.67
C GLY A 249 -16.11 19.60 -8.89
N ARG A 250 -14.90 19.55 -8.32
CA ARG A 250 -13.91 18.49 -8.55
C ARG A 250 -13.15 18.16 -7.27
N SER A 251 -12.86 16.88 -7.08
CA SER A 251 -12.05 16.40 -5.96
C SER A 251 -10.77 15.78 -6.49
N HIS A 252 -9.64 16.16 -5.88
CA HIS A 252 -8.32 15.61 -6.17
C HIS A 252 -7.53 15.46 -4.88
N GLN A 253 -6.71 14.42 -4.81
CA GLN A 253 -5.84 14.17 -3.67
C GLN A 253 -4.41 14.02 -4.14
N ILE A 254 -3.50 14.70 -3.44
CA ILE A 254 -2.07 14.74 -3.73
C ILE A 254 -1.28 14.30 -2.50
N ALA A 255 0.03 14.08 -2.67
CA ALA A 255 0.92 13.72 -1.57
C ALA A 255 2.05 14.74 -1.39
N GLY A 256 2.33 15.07 -0.14
CA GLY A 256 3.62 15.58 0.30
C GLY A 256 4.49 14.41 0.77
N ILE A 257 5.70 14.29 0.25
CA ILE A 257 6.66 13.25 0.66
C ILE A 257 7.99 13.85 1.06
N THR A 258 8.79 13.13 1.83
CA THR A 258 10.20 13.42 2.05
C THR A 258 11.09 12.58 1.13
N CYS A 259 12.22 13.17 0.73
CA CYS A 259 13.32 12.49 0.07
C CYS A 259 14.63 13.21 0.45
N LYS A 260 15.59 12.48 1.04
CA LYS A 260 16.84 13.04 1.55
C LYS A 260 16.60 14.23 2.48
N SER A 261 15.66 14.07 3.40
CA SER A 261 15.21 15.06 4.38
C SER A 261 14.70 16.37 3.75
N LYS A 262 14.40 16.37 2.44
CA LYS A 262 13.74 17.46 1.72
C LYS A 262 12.31 17.06 1.37
N LYS A 263 11.41 18.02 1.39
CA LYS A 263 9.97 17.87 1.14
C LYS A 263 9.59 18.15 -0.32
N TYR A 264 8.73 17.32 -0.88
CA TYR A 264 8.27 17.45 -2.27
C TYR A 264 6.77 17.22 -2.35
N LEU A 265 6.12 17.86 -3.31
CA LEU A 265 4.75 17.58 -3.72
C LEU A 265 4.72 16.64 -4.92
N TYR A 266 3.73 15.78 -4.90
CA TYR A 266 3.35 14.84 -5.94
C TYR A 266 1.88 15.05 -6.29
N ASN A 267 1.55 15.33 -7.56
CA ASN A 267 0.16 15.54 -8.01
C ASN A 267 -0.46 14.36 -8.77
N GLY A 268 0.32 13.32 -9.07
CA GLY A 268 -0.12 12.15 -9.83
C GLY A 268 -0.38 12.35 -11.31
N TRP A 269 -0.34 13.57 -11.82
CA TRP A 269 -0.62 13.79 -13.24
C TRP A 269 0.53 13.35 -14.13
N THR A 270 0.16 12.81 -15.29
CA THR A 270 1.04 12.72 -16.45
C THR A 270 0.67 13.84 -17.42
N ASN A 271 1.53 14.09 -18.41
CA ASN A 271 1.20 15.02 -19.49
C ASN A 271 -0.15 14.68 -20.17
N ASN A 272 -0.57 13.40 -20.19
CA ASN A 272 -1.79 12.92 -20.89
C ASN A 272 -2.74 12.03 -20.04
N THR A 273 -2.86 12.27 -18.73
CA THR A 273 -3.74 11.46 -17.86
C THR A 273 -5.23 11.59 -18.22
N LYS A 274 -6.02 10.51 -18.06
CA LYS A 274 -7.49 10.48 -18.23
C LYS A 274 -8.23 10.69 -16.89
N ASP A 275 -7.56 11.30 -15.92
CA ASP A 275 -8.16 11.72 -14.66
C ASP A 275 -9.42 12.56 -14.91
N PRO A 276 -10.60 12.19 -14.36
CA PRO A 276 -11.83 12.98 -14.47
C PRO A 276 -11.68 14.43 -13.95
N ALA A 277 -10.73 14.67 -13.05
CA ALA A 277 -10.44 15.98 -12.51
C ALA A 277 -9.55 16.83 -13.45
N LYS A 278 -8.84 16.21 -14.41
CA LYS A 278 -8.05 16.89 -15.44
C LYS A 278 -8.95 17.18 -16.65
N LYS A 279 -8.97 18.44 -17.11
CA LYS A 279 -9.60 18.74 -18.41
C LYS A 279 -8.71 18.16 -19.51
N ASN A 280 -9.08 17.02 -20.07
CA ASN A 280 -8.69 16.76 -21.46
C ASN A 280 -9.51 17.74 -22.31
N SER A 281 -8.88 18.44 -23.25
CA SER A 281 -9.66 19.25 -24.19
C SER A 281 -10.65 18.32 -24.89
N ASN A 282 -11.91 18.72 -25.01
CA ASN A 282 -12.93 18.05 -25.84
C ASN A 282 -12.49 17.88 -27.31
N GLU A 283 -11.33 18.42 -27.67
CA GLU A 283 -10.74 18.46 -29.00
C GLU A 283 -10.25 17.10 -29.48
N THR A 284 -9.66 16.26 -28.62
CA THR A 284 -9.23 14.90 -29.03
C THR A 284 -10.41 13.99 -29.31
N GLU A 285 -11.45 14.05 -28.48
CA GLU A 285 -12.66 13.23 -28.66
C GLU A 285 -13.44 13.70 -29.89
N LYS A 286 -13.55 15.03 -30.09
CA LYS A 286 -14.11 15.62 -31.30
C LYS A 286 -13.37 15.22 -32.58
N LEU A 287 -12.03 15.23 -32.58
CA LEU A 287 -11.23 14.81 -33.74
C LEU A 287 -11.38 13.32 -34.05
N LYS A 288 -11.61 12.47 -33.03
CA LYS A 288 -11.89 11.04 -33.23
C LYS A 288 -13.26 10.81 -33.85
N ASP A 289 -14.26 11.56 -33.40
CA ASP A 289 -15.61 11.51 -33.99
C ASP A 289 -15.60 12.01 -35.44
N GLU A 290 -14.91 13.12 -35.71
CA GLU A 290 -14.71 13.66 -37.07
C GLU A 290 -13.97 12.66 -37.97
N LEU A 291 -12.91 12.02 -37.48
CA LEU A 291 -12.17 10.99 -38.22
C LEU A 291 -13.05 9.76 -38.54
N ALA A 292 -13.83 9.28 -37.56
CA ALA A 292 -14.72 8.13 -37.75
C ALA A 292 -15.80 8.42 -38.80
N GLU A 293 -16.31 9.65 -38.86
CA GLU A 293 -17.29 10.07 -39.87
C GLU A 293 -16.66 10.05 -41.28
N VAL A 294 -15.43 10.56 -41.43
CA VAL A 294 -14.71 10.58 -42.72
C VAL A 294 -14.38 9.16 -43.19
N GLU A 295 -13.89 8.30 -42.29
CA GLU A 295 -13.58 6.90 -42.61
C GLU A 295 -14.83 6.10 -43.00
N SER A 296 -15.97 6.34 -42.34
CA SER A 296 -17.24 5.72 -42.74
C SER A 296 -17.67 6.14 -44.15
N LYS A 297 -17.48 7.42 -44.51
CA LYS A 297 -17.76 7.91 -45.87
C LYS A 297 -16.85 7.26 -46.91
N LEU A 298 -15.55 7.10 -46.61
CA LEU A 298 -14.60 6.40 -47.47
C LEU A 298 -15.06 4.97 -47.76
N GLU A 299 -15.43 4.20 -46.73
CA GLU A 299 -15.89 2.82 -46.87
C GLU A 299 -17.12 2.70 -47.79
N VAL A 300 -18.05 3.68 -47.73
CA VAL A 300 -19.22 3.73 -48.61
C VAL A 300 -18.81 3.93 -50.08
N PHE A 301 -17.84 4.81 -50.35
CA PHE A 301 -17.38 5.07 -51.71
C PHE A 301 -16.55 3.90 -52.27
N GLU A 302 -15.73 3.25 -51.44
CA GLU A 302 -14.98 2.04 -51.82
C GLU A 302 -15.93 0.90 -52.23
N LYS A 303 -16.98 0.63 -51.43
CA LYS A 303 -18.02 -0.36 -51.79
C LYS A 303 -18.73 -0.04 -53.10
N ARG A 304 -18.93 1.25 -53.41
CA ARG A 304 -19.49 1.67 -54.71
C ARG A 304 -18.54 1.32 -55.85
N ILE A 305 -17.23 1.58 -55.70
CA ILE A 305 -16.22 1.18 -56.71
C ILE A 305 -16.23 -0.34 -56.92
N GLU A 306 -16.27 -1.13 -55.85
CA GLU A 306 -16.33 -2.59 -55.94
C GLU A 306 -17.54 -3.07 -56.75
N ALA A 307 -18.70 -2.41 -56.60
CA ALA A 307 -19.89 -2.72 -57.37
C ALA A 307 -19.73 -2.45 -58.87
N PHE A 308 -18.95 -1.43 -59.26
CA PHE A 308 -18.61 -1.18 -60.66
C PHE A 308 -17.58 -2.18 -61.19
N ILE A 309 -16.60 -2.59 -60.38
CA ILE A 309 -15.60 -3.60 -60.76
C ILE A 309 -16.26 -4.96 -61.08
N LYS A 310 -17.38 -5.26 -60.43
CA LYS A 310 -18.16 -6.49 -60.65
C LYS A 310 -19.03 -6.47 -61.91
N LYS A 311 -19.09 -5.36 -62.66
CA LYS A 311 -19.84 -5.30 -63.93
C LYS A 311 -18.99 -5.87 -65.08
N ASP A 312 -19.59 -6.73 -65.90
CA ASP A 312 -18.92 -7.31 -67.08
C ASP A 312 -18.56 -6.28 -68.16
N LYS A 313 -19.33 -5.18 -68.27
CA LYS A 313 -19.05 -4.05 -69.17
C LYS A 313 -19.45 -2.74 -68.52
N LEU A 314 -18.58 -1.73 -68.64
CA LEU A 314 -18.82 -0.36 -68.20
C LEU A 314 -19.28 0.51 -69.38
N THR A 315 -20.27 1.36 -69.14
CA THR A 315 -20.75 2.39 -70.08
C THR A 315 -19.98 3.70 -69.90
N ASP A 316 -20.07 4.61 -70.88
CA ASP A 316 -19.48 5.96 -70.77
C ASP A 316 -20.02 6.73 -69.55
N SER A 317 -21.29 6.52 -69.20
CA SER A 317 -21.91 7.07 -67.98
C SER A 317 -21.31 6.46 -66.70
N ASP A 318 -20.98 5.16 -66.71
CA ASP A 318 -20.28 4.53 -65.59
C ASP A 318 -18.86 5.11 -65.42
N TYR A 319 -18.14 5.39 -66.51
CA TYR A 319 -16.82 6.02 -66.46
C TYR A 319 -16.86 7.45 -65.90
N GLN A 320 -17.87 8.24 -66.27
CA GLN A 320 -18.08 9.56 -65.70
C GLN A 320 -18.37 9.47 -64.20
N THR A 321 -19.24 8.55 -63.79
CA THR A 321 -19.58 8.32 -62.37
C THR A 321 -18.36 7.85 -61.57
N LEU A 322 -17.57 6.92 -62.10
CA LEU A 322 -16.32 6.44 -61.49
C LEU A 322 -15.30 7.57 -61.31
N SER A 323 -15.21 8.49 -62.26
CA SER A 323 -14.30 9.64 -62.18
C SER A 323 -14.67 10.57 -61.02
N VAL A 324 -15.97 10.84 -60.83
CA VAL A 324 -16.48 11.62 -59.70
C VAL A 324 -16.23 10.90 -58.36
N ILE A 325 -16.49 9.60 -58.29
CA ILE A 325 -16.26 8.80 -57.08
C ILE A 325 -14.76 8.80 -56.71
N LYS A 326 -13.87 8.58 -57.68
CA LYS A 326 -12.42 8.60 -57.46
C LYS A 326 -11.95 9.96 -56.94
N PHE A 327 -12.45 11.05 -57.50
CA PHE A 327 -12.12 12.39 -57.02
C PHE A 327 -12.54 12.58 -55.56
N ARG A 328 -13.75 12.12 -55.20
CA ARG A 328 -14.25 12.27 -53.83
C ARG A 328 -13.48 11.43 -52.81
N ILE A 329 -13.02 10.23 -53.19
CA ILE A 329 -12.14 9.42 -52.35
C ILE A 329 -10.82 10.15 -52.08
N ILE A 330 -10.21 10.75 -53.11
CA ILE A 330 -8.95 11.51 -52.94
C ILE A 330 -9.13 12.68 -51.97
N GLU A 331 -10.25 13.39 -52.01
CA GLU A 331 -10.54 14.47 -51.05
C GLU A 331 -10.69 13.95 -49.62
N LEU A 332 -11.48 12.88 -49.43
CA LEU A 332 -11.71 12.29 -48.11
C LEU A 332 -10.46 11.65 -47.53
N ASP A 333 -9.61 11.05 -48.37
CA ASP A 333 -8.33 10.45 -47.95
C ASP A 333 -7.34 11.53 -47.48
N LYS A 334 -7.28 12.67 -48.17
CA LYS A 334 -6.53 13.85 -47.71
C LYS A 334 -7.05 14.37 -46.37
N GLU A 335 -8.37 14.46 -46.22
CA GLU A 335 -9.02 14.90 -44.97
C GLU A 335 -8.72 13.92 -43.81
N SER A 336 -8.85 12.61 -44.06
CA SER A 336 -8.49 11.54 -43.11
C SER A 336 -7.02 11.62 -42.71
N THR A 337 -6.12 11.82 -43.68
CA THR A 337 -4.67 11.93 -43.43
C THR A 337 -4.33 13.15 -42.57
N GLU A 338 -4.92 14.31 -42.85
CA GLU A 338 -4.69 15.51 -42.04
C GLU A 338 -5.29 15.38 -40.63
N LEU A 339 -6.46 14.76 -40.49
CA LEU A 339 -7.03 14.44 -39.18
C LEU A 339 -6.14 13.47 -38.40
N LYS A 340 -5.62 12.42 -39.06
CA LYS A 340 -4.65 11.47 -38.47
C LYS A 340 -3.37 12.19 -38.04
N ARG A 341 -2.84 13.10 -38.85
CA ARG A 341 -1.66 13.91 -38.52
C ARG A 341 -1.90 14.83 -37.32
N LYS A 342 -3.07 15.49 -37.26
CA LYS A 342 -3.49 16.27 -36.09
C LYS A 342 -3.64 15.39 -34.85
N LEU A 343 -4.20 14.19 -35.03
CA LEU A 343 -4.31 13.21 -33.96
C LEU A 343 -2.93 12.76 -33.48
N GLU A 344 -1.98 12.51 -34.38
CA GLU A 344 -0.59 12.10 -34.07
C GLU A 344 0.18 13.19 -33.31
N ILE A 345 -0.03 14.46 -33.68
CA ILE A 345 0.52 15.62 -32.95
C ILE A 345 -0.11 15.76 -31.55
N LEU A 346 -1.36 15.33 -31.40
CA LEU A 346 -2.10 15.33 -30.12
C LEU A 346 -1.97 14.02 -29.35
N GLU A 347 -1.51 12.95 -30.00
CA GLU A 347 -1.31 11.65 -29.38
C GLU A 347 -0.03 11.71 -28.55
N PRO A 348 -0.01 11.05 -27.38
CA PRO A 348 1.08 11.19 -26.45
C PRO A 348 2.44 10.80 -27.02
N VAL A 349 3.34 11.77 -27.18
CA VAL A 349 4.75 11.58 -26.80
C VAL A 349 4.72 10.93 -25.42
N GLU A 350 5.36 9.76 -25.29
CA GLU A 350 5.43 8.90 -24.09
C GLU A 350 4.83 9.52 -22.82
N THR A 351 3.72 8.95 -22.32
CA THR A 351 3.06 9.42 -21.08
C THR A 351 4.05 9.43 -19.92
N LYS A 352 4.71 10.56 -19.65
CA LYS A 352 5.62 10.71 -18.53
C LYS A 352 4.87 11.33 -17.33
N PRO A 353 5.02 10.79 -16.10
CA PRO A 353 4.53 11.43 -14.89
C PRO A 353 5.24 12.76 -14.67
N CYS A 354 4.50 13.72 -14.15
CA CYS A 354 5.08 14.96 -13.64
C CYS A 354 6.12 14.61 -12.56
N ASN A 355 7.28 15.27 -12.63
CA ASN A 355 8.32 15.12 -11.62
C ASN A 355 7.83 15.63 -10.25
N LEU A 356 8.47 15.14 -9.18
CA LEU A 356 8.30 15.72 -7.85
C LEU A 356 8.73 17.20 -7.83
N VAL A 357 7.89 18.05 -7.24
CA VAL A 357 8.18 19.48 -7.12
C VAL A 357 8.62 19.79 -5.70
N ARG A 358 9.77 20.46 -5.54
CA ARG A 358 10.26 20.88 -4.22
C ARG A 358 9.29 21.91 -3.63
N TYR A 359 8.76 21.62 -2.46
CA TYR A 359 7.79 22.46 -1.76
C TYR A 359 7.79 22.09 -0.28
N ASP A 360 7.89 23.05 0.64
CA ASP A 360 7.81 22.77 2.07
C ASP A 360 6.35 22.72 2.53
N TRP A 361 5.73 21.56 2.32
CA TRP A 361 4.32 21.31 2.59
C TRP A 361 3.98 21.26 4.10
N ASN A 362 4.89 21.63 5.00
CA ASN A 362 4.61 21.78 6.43
C ASN A 362 4.52 23.25 6.87
N THR A 363 5.34 24.12 6.29
CA THR A 363 5.49 25.51 6.74
C THR A 363 4.87 26.53 5.78
N GLU A 364 4.74 26.18 4.49
CA GLU A 364 4.17 27.07 3.48
C GLU A 364 2.64 27.13 3.57
N ASP A 365 2.10 28.21 4.13
CA ASP A 365 0.65 28.47 4.28
C ASP A 365 0.00 29.18 3.08
N SER A 366 0.74 29.38 1.99
CA SER A 366 0.13 29.93 0.78
C SER A 366 -0.83 28.93 0.15
N ASN A 367 -1.98 29.41 -0.32
CA ASN A 367 -2.77 28.64 -1.26
C ASN A 367 -1.93 28.40 -2.53
N PHE A 368 -1.99 27.19 -3.06
CA PHE A 368 -1.39 26.83 -4.34
C PHE A 368 -2.40 26.01 -5.13
N CYS A 369 -2.40 26.14 -6.45
CA CYS A 369 -3.27 25.34 -7.31
C CYS A 369 -2.43 24.61 -8.35
N ILE A 370 -3.00 23.55 -8.91
CA ILE A 370 -2.30 22.73 -9.91
C ILE A 370 -2.77 23.17 -11.29
N ASP A 371 -1.83 23.42 -12.21
CA ASP A 371 -2.15 23.70 -13.60
C ASP A 371 -2.71 22.44 -14.27
N LEU A 372 -3.97 22.48 -14.68
CA LEU A 372 -4.65 21.33 -15.30
C LEU A 372 -4.04 20.90 -16.65
N LYS A 373 -3.21 21.74 -17.26
CA LYS A 373 -2.56 21.49 -18.56
C LYS A 373 -1.06 21.19 -18.42
N LYS A 374 -0.40 21.68 -17.36
CA LYS A 374 1.05 21.58 -17.17
C LYS A 374 1.43 20.91 -15.85
N CYS A 375 2.64 20.38 -15.77
CA CYS A 375 3.23 19.91 -14.52
C CYS A 375 3.72 21.06 -13.63
N GLU A 376 2.86 22.05 -13.36
CA GLU A 376 3.21 23.29 -12.66
C GLU A 376 2.20 23.65 -11.57
N TYR A 377 2.64 24.46 -10.60
CA TYR A 377 1.84 24.94 -9.46
C TYR A 377 1.75 26.47 -9.49
N PRO A 378 0.92 27.07 -10.37
CA PRO A 378 0.84 28.51 -10.53
C PRO A 378 0.24 29.20 -9.29
N LYS A 379 0.72 30.42 -9.02
CA LYS A 379 0.21 31.30 -7.94
C LYS A 379 -1.06 32.06 -8.31
N LYS A 380 -1.37 32.20 -9.61
CA LYS A 380 -2.60 32.85 -10.11
C LYS A 380 -3.64 31.78 -10.40
N THR A 381 -4.88 32.03 -9.95
CA THR A 381 -5.89 30.99 -9.80
C THR A 381 -7.24 31.49 -10.30
N THR A 382 -8.00 30.60 -10.93
CA THR A 382 -9.44 30.76 -11.21
C THR A 382 -10.25 29.89 -10.26
N ASN A 383 -11.54 30.18 -10.09
CA ASN A 383 -12.43 29.36 -9.25
C ASN A 383 -12.59 27.91 -9.74
N SER A 384 -12.17 27.59 -10.98
CA SER A 384 -12.20 26.25 -11.55
C SER A 384 -10.95 25.40 -11.30
N ASP A 385 -9.89 25.98 -10.74
CA ASP A 385 -8.63 25.27 -10.52
C ASP A 385 -8.70 24.38 -9.26
N LEU A 386 -7.89 23.33 -9.20
CA LEU A 386 -7.77 22.48 -8.01
C LEU A 386 -6.78 23.12 -7.04
N CYS A 387 -7.29 23.63 -5.92
CA CYS A 387 -6.51 24.45 -4.99
C CYS A 387 -6.33 23.78 -3.64
N PHE A 388 -5.11 23.88 -3.14
CA PHE A 388 -4.60 23.22 -1.94
C PHE A 388 -3.99 24.25 -1.01
N ASN A 389 -3.98 23.93 0.28
CA ASN A 389 -3.34 24.71 1.32
C ASN A 389 -3.09 23.75 2.49
N VAL A 390 -1.88 23.76 3.05
CA VAL A 390 -1.43 22.79 4.06
C VAL A 390 -2.22 22.86 5.38
N LYS A 391 -3.02 23.91 5.58
CA LYS A 391 -3.94 24.12 6.70
C LYS A 391 -5.43 23.99 6.32
N LYS A 392 -5.78 23.72 5.05
CA LYS A 392 -7.18 23.58 4.57
C LYS A 392 -7.44 22.25 3.85
N GLY A 393 -8.70 21.84 3.81
CA GLY A 393 -9.11 20.54 3.25
C GLY A 393 -8.88 19.38 4.21
N ASN A 394 -9.11 18.16 3.73
CA ASN A 394 -8.85 16.95 4.51
C ASN A 394 -7.37 16.56 4.39
N ARG A 395 -6.71 16.27 5.52
CA ARG A 395 -5.30 15.92 5.57
C ARG A 395 -5.06 14.72 6.49
N ALA A 396 -4.15 13.85 6.06
CA ALA A 396 -3.60 12.80 6.89
C ALA A 396 -2.08 12.89 6.83
N TYR A 397 -1.44 12.87 8.00
CA TYR A 397 0.01 12.97 8.14
C TYR A 397 0.57 11.68 8.71
N LEU A 398 1.74 11.27 8.22
CA LEU A 398 2.48 10.13 8.76
C LEU A 398 3.75 10.65 9.39
N TYR A 399 3.89 10.36 10.68
CA TYR A 399 5.13 10.54 11.41
C TYR A 399 5.80 9.19 11.62
N VAL A 400 7.12 9.18 11.50
CA VAL A 400 7.92 7.96 11.62
C VAL A 400 8.95 8.15 12.72
N ARG A 401 9.13 7.14 13.57
CA ARG A 401 10.09 7.15 14.66
C ARG A 401 11.49 7.46 14.13
N GLU A 402 12.18 8.41 14.77
CA GLU A 402 13.49 8.93 14.34
C GLU A 402 14.54 7.83 14.14
N THR A 403 14.50 6.76 14.93
CA THR A 403 15.42 5.61 14.82
C THR A 403 15.37 4.87 13.48
N ILE A 404 14.32 5.08 12.67
CA ILE A 404 14.21 4.49 11.32
C ILE A 404 15.10 5.23 10.30
N LYS A 405 15.52 6.46 10.61
CA LYS A 405 16.44 7.24 9.77
C LYS A 405 17.80 6.55 9.61
N ASP A 406 18.24 5.88 10.67
CA ASP A 406 19.57 5.25 10.75
C ASP A 406 19.58 3.81 10.18
N LEU A 407 18.48 3.37 9.56
CA LEU A 407 18.36 2.02 9.02
C LEU A 407 19.25 1.82 7.79
N ASP A 408 20.13 0.81 7.83
CA ASP A 408 20.86 0.35 6.65
C ASP A 408 19.95 -0.45 5.71
N THR A 409 19.17 0.27 4.92
CA THR A 409 18.28 -0.31 3.89
C THR A 409 19.03 -1.13 2.84
N LYS A 410 20.32 -0.86 2.59
CA LYS A 410 21.11 -1.60 1.59
C LYS A 410 21.44 -3.01 2.08
N SER A 411 21.81 -3.14 3.35
CA SER A 411 22.06 -4.46 3.95
C SER A 411 20.80 -5.33 3.97
N VAL A 412 19.65 -4.75 4.35
CA VAL A 412 18.36 -5.45 4.30
C VAL A 412 18.04 -5.89 2.88
N LEU A 413 18.21 -5.02 1.88
CA LEU A 413 18.02 -5.37 0.49
C LEU A 413 18.92 -6.52 0.04
N ASN A 414 20.19 -6.50 0.41
CA ASN A 414 21.14 -7.56 0.06
C ASN A 414 20.71 -8.91 0.65
N SER A 415 20.30 -8.96 1.92
CA SER A 415 19.77 -10.20 2.52
C SER A 415 18.56 -10.75 1.76
N ILE A 416 17.66 -9.86 1.33
CA ILE A 416 16.45 -10.20 0.59
C ILE A 416 16.75 -10.73 -0.81
N LEU A 417 17.72 -10.13 -1.50
CA LEU A 417 18.14 -10.57 -2.83
C LEU A 417 18.90 -11.90 -2.79
N ILE A 418 19.67 -12.16 -1.73
CA ILE A 418 20.34 -13.44 -1.51
C ILE A 418 19.31 -14.56 -1.33
N GLU A 419 18.27 -14.35 -0.51
CA GLU A 419 17.17 -15.32 -0.34
C GLU A 419 16.45 -15.66 -1.65
N ARG A 420 16.35 -14.72 -2.60
CA ARG A 420 15.75 -14.96 -3.92
C ARG A 420 16.65 -15.77 -4.85
N LYS A 421 17.97 -15.59 -4.75
CA LYS A 421 18.96 -16.25 -5.62
C LYS A 421 19.32 -17.65 -5.16
N THR A 422 19.19 -17.95 -3.87
CA THR A 422 19.29 -19.33 -3.39
C THR A 422 18.12 -20.13 -3.94
N PRO A 423 18.34 -21.17 -4.76
CA PRO A 423 17.29 -22.13 -5.04
C PRO A 423 16.77 -22.60 -3.68
N LYS A 424 15.45 -22.60 -3.48
CA LYS A 424 14.88 -23.39 -2.40
C LYS A 424 15.28 -24.82 -2.71
N ALA A 425 16.36 -25.29 -2.10
CA ALA A 425 16.62 -26.71 -1.98
C ALA A 425 15.29 -27.33 -1.53
N PRO A 426 14.88 -28.48 -2.09
CA PRO A 426 13.75 -29.20 -1.54
C PRO A 426 14.02 -29.26 -0.04
N ILE A 427 13.07 -28.80 0.77
CA ILE A 427 13.16 -28.98 2.22
C ILE A 427 13.22 -30.49 2.39
N LYS A 428 14.44 -31.05 2.51
CA LYS A 428 14.65 -32.42 2.91
C LYS A 428 14.06 -32.44 4.30
N ALA A 429 12.85 -32.98 4.42
CA ALA A 429 12.24 -33.26 5.69
C ALA A 429 13.31 -33.97 6.53
N THR A 430 13.73 -33.35 7.63
CA THR A 430 14.63 -34.00 8.58
C THR A 430 13.96 -35.30 8.96
N LYS A 431 14.51 -36.43 8.49
CA LYS A 431 13.97 -37.76 8.72
C LYS A 431 13.98 -38.00 10.22
N GLN A 432 12.82 -37.84 10.86
CA GLN A 432 12.67 -38.14 12.28
C GLN A 432 12.71 -39.65 12.43
N CYS A 433 13.71 -40.14 13.16
CA CYS A 433 13.77 -41.53 13.55
C CYS A 433 12.78 -41.79 14.70
N PRO A 434 12.16 -42.98 14.77
CA PRO A 434 11.40 -43.40 15.94
C PRO A 434 12.20 -43.24 17.24
N PRO A 435 11.55 -43.11 18.42
CA PRO A 435 12.20 -42.78 19.69
C PRO A 435 13.35 -43.71 20.12
N ASP A 436 13.31 -44.96 19.66
CA ASP A 436 14.28 -46.02 19.92
C ASP A 436 15.44 -46.07 18.90
N LYS A 437 15.40 -45.22 17.87
CA LYS A 437 16.38 -45.17 16.77
C LYS A 437 17.07 -43.81 16.69
N ILE A 438 18.31 -43.82 16.23
CA ILE A 438 19.12 -42.62 15.95
C ILE A 438 19.47 -42.61 14.46
N LEU A 439 19.48 -41.42 13.84
CA LEU A 439 19.86 -41.29 12.44
C LEU A 439 21.36 -41.52 12.30
N ASN A 440 21.76 -42.48 11.46
CA ASN A 440 23.16 -42.61 11.07
C ASN A 440 23.46 -41.54 9.99
N PRO A 441 24.32 -40.55 10.26
CA PRO A 441 24.65 -39.50 9.30
C PRO A 441 25.37 -40.04 8.05
N GLU A 442 26.04 -41.19 8.14
CA GLU A 442 26.76 -41.80 7.00
C GLU A 442 25.80 -42.45 5.99
N THR A 443 24.67 -42.99 6.46
CA THR A 443 23.77 -43.79 5.61
C THR A 443 22.37 -43.23 5.47
N ASP A 444 22.03 -42.14 6.17
CA ASP A 444 20.70 -41.52 6.22
C ASP A 444 19.57 -42.52 6.60
N ARG A 445 19.93 -43.57 7.36
CA ARG A 445 19.01 -44.59 7.90
C ARG A 445 18.94 -44.52 9.42
N CYS A 446 17.75 -44.75 9.95
CA CYS A 446 17.52 -44.87 11.39
C CYS A 446 18.00 -46.23 11.88
N VAL A 447 19.01 -46.22 12.75
CA VAL A 447 19.56 -47.42 13.39
C VAL A 447 19.14 -47.48 14.85
N SER A 448 18.95 -48.68 15.40
CA SER A 448 18.60 -48.84 16.82
C SER A 448 19.66 -48.21 17.73
N ARG A 449 19.23 -47.42 18.73
CA ARG A 449 20.12 -46.81 19.74
C ARG A 449 20.88 -47.87 20.57
N THR A 450 20.32 -49.07 20.69
CA THR A 450 20.93 -50.19 21.43
C THR A 450 21.81 -51.08 20.57
N GLY A 451 21.72 -50.97 19.24
CA GLY A 451 22.57 -51.70 18.30
C GLY A 451 24.01 -51.19 18.28
N ALA A 452 24.94 -52.00 17.74
CA ALA A 452 26.38 -51.68 17.73
C ALA A 452 26.69 -50.28 17.16
N LYS A 453 26.17 -49.99 15.96
CA LYS A 453 26.33 -48.68 15.29
C LYS A 453 25.64 -47.54 16.08
N GLY A 454 24.49 -47.79 16.71
CA GLY A 454 23.79 -46.80 17.53
C GLY A 454 24.54 -46.43 18.80
N LYS A 455 25.13 -47.41 19.49
CA LYS A 455 25.97 -47.19 20.68
C LYS A 455 27.23 -46.39 20.32
N GLU A 456 27.82 -46.65 19.16
CA GLU A 456 28.98 -45.90 18.66
C GLU A 456 28.64 -44.42 18.40
N LEU A 457 27.52 -44.15 17.73
CA LEU A 457 27.04 -42.80 17.44
C LEU A 457 26.71 -42.01 18.72
N VAL A 458 26.15 -42.68 19.74
CA VAL A 458 25.88 -42.07 21.06
C VAL A 458 27.18 -41.74 21.81
N LYS A 459 28.21 -42.59 21.71
CA LYS A 459 29.51 -42.37 22.36
C LYS A 459 30.35 -41.27 21.69
N LYS A 460 30.24 -41.09 20.37
CA LYS A 460 31.02 -40.11 19.59
C LYS A 460 30.51 -38.66 19.72
N GLY A 461 29.28 -38.44 20.18
CA GLY A 461 28.70 -37.09 20.31
C GLY A 461 28.63 -36.58 21.76
N LYS A 462 29.54 -35.67 22.17
CA LYS A 462 29.24 -34.67 23.21
C LYS A 462 28.17 -33.73 22.66
N ALA A 463 26.90 -34.13 22.74
CA ALA A 463 25.80 -33.34 22.22
C ALA A 463 25.30 -32.34 23.26
N LYS A 464 25.33 -31.06 22.86
CA LYS A 464 24.49 -29.99 23.42
C LYS A 464 23.06 -30.50 23.53
N THR A 465 22.52 -30.43 24.73
CA THR A 465 21.10 -30.67 25.03
C THR A 465 20.23 -29.76 24.14
N PRO A 466 19.20 -30.30 23.46
CA PRO A 466 18.18 -29.47 22.84
C PRO A 466 17.45 -28.69 23.93
N SER A 467 17.32 -27.37 23.73
CA SER A 467 16.43 -26.51 24.51
C SER A 467 15.01 -27.08 24.53
N PRO A 468 14.29 -27.07 25.68
CA PRO A 468 12.99 -27.70 25.78
C PRO A 468 11.93 -26.96 24.95
N PRO A 469 10.94 -27.69 24.39
CA PRO A 469 9.79 -27.09 23.71
C PRO A 469 8.87 -26.33 24.69
N PRO A 470 7.97 -25.46 24.20
CA PRO A 470 7.12 -24.61 25.03
C PRO A 470 6.23 -25.44 25.98
N LYS A 471 6.11 -25.01 27.23
CA LYS A 471 5.30 -25.63 28.28
C LYS A 471 3.83 -25.75 27.86
N THR A 472 3.38 -26.97 27.56
CA THR A 472 1.98 -27.36 27.68
C THR A 472 1.74 -27.87 29.10
N THR A 473 0.72 -27.35 29.77
CA THR A 473 0.30 -27.79 31.10
C THR A 473 -0.19 -29.24 31.03
N LYS A 474 0.56 -30.16 31.63
CA LYS A 474 0.20 -31.58 31.71
C LYS A 474 -1.01 -31.73 32.64
N GLN A 475 -2.20 -31.95 32.07
CA GLN A 475 -3.38 -32.34 32.84
C GLN A 475 -3.25 -33.80 33.28
N CYS A 476 -3.45 -34.07 34.57
CA CYS A 476 -3.48 -35.42 35.11
C CYS A 476 -4.91 -35.99 35.07
N PRO A 477 -5.07 -37.32 34.94
CA PRO A 477 -6.37 -37.98 35.11
C PRO A 477 -7.05 -37.59 36.44
N PRO A 478 -8.38 -37.66 36.55
CA PRO A 478 -9.13 -37.13 37.70
C PRO A 478 -8.69 -37.67 39.07
N ASP A 479 -8.22 -38.92 39.12
CA ASP A 479 -7.75 -39.64 40.31
C ASP A 479 -6.28 -39.34 40.68
N LYS A 480 -5.59 -38.53 39.87
CA LYS A 480 -4.17 -38.21 40.02
C LYS A 480 -3.94 -36.70 40.15
N ILE A 481 -2.87 -36.33 40.84
CA ILE A 481 -2.41 -34.96 41.01
C ILE A 481 -0.98 -34.82 40.47
N LEU A 482 -0.67 -33.69 39.85
CA LEU A 482 0.66 -33.45 39.32
C LEU A 482 1.62 -33.17 40.47
N ASN A 483 2.66 -34.00 40.62
CA ASN A 483 3.76 -33.66 41.52
C ASN A 483 4.65 -32.60 40.84
N PRO A 484 4.78 -31.38 41.41
CA PRO A 484 5.58 -30.31 40.81
C PRO A 484 7.09 -30.61 40.81
N GLU A 485 7.59 -31.46 41.72
CA GLU A 485 9.01 -31.83 41.80
C GLU A 485 9.43 -32.80 40.69
N THR A 486 8.53 -33.71 40.32
CA THR A 486 8.85 -34.82 39.38
C THR A 486 8.13 -34.70 38.04
N HIS A 487 7.18 -33.77 37.91
CA HIS A 487 6.29 -33.60 36.77
C HIS A 487 5.55 -34.88 36.33
N ARG A 488 5.33 -35.80 37.27
CA ARG A 488 4.54 -37.03 37.09
C ARG A 488 3.20 -36.92 37.81
N CYS A 489 2.18 -37.52 37.21
CA CYS A 489 0.86 -37.65 37.85
C CYS A 489 0.94 -38.79 38.86
N VAL A 490 0.73 -38.48 40.14
CA VAL A 490 0.70 -39.45 41.24
C VAL A 490 -0.72 -39.63 41.75
N SER A 491 -1.07 -40.82 42.23
CA SER A 491 -2.41 -41.06 42.79
C SER A 491 -2.70 -40.11 43.96
N ARG A 492 -3.88 -39.47 43.98
CA ARG A 492 -4.33 -38.60 45.08
C ARG A 492 -4.39 -39.34 46.43
N ASN A 493 -4.59 -40.66 46.40
CA ASN A 493 -4.68 -41.51 47.59
C ASN A 493 -3.33 -42.06 48.06
N GLY A 494 -2.28 -41.94 47.24
CA GLY A 494 -0.91 -42.31 47.62
C GLY A 494 -0.30 -41.32 48.61
N VAL A 495 0.76 -41.75 49.31
CA VAL A 495 1.45 -40.96 50.36
C VAL A 495 1.80 -39.55 49.88
N LYS A 496 2.46 -39.43 48.73
CA LYS A 496 2.85 -38.15 48.11
C LYS A 496 1.63 -37.36 47.60
N GLY A 497 0.57 -38.04 47.15
CA GLY A 497 -0.66 -37.38 46.67
C GLY A 497 -1.46 -36.71 47.80
N LYS A 498 -1.57 -37.37 48.96
CA LYS A 498 -2.22 -36.82 50.16
C LYS A 498 -1.52 -35.56 50.68
N GLU A 499 -0.19 -35.53 50.61
CA GLU A 499 0.61 -34.36 51.00
C GLU A 499 0.36 -33.16 50.09
N LEU A 500 0.30 -33.38 48.77
CA LEU A 500 0.05 -32.33 47.77
C LEU A 500 -1.38 -31.77 47.87
N VAL A 501 -2.38 -32.62 48.09
CA VAL A 501 -3.78 -32.19 48.27
C VAL A 501 -3.96 -31.33 49.54
N LYS A 502 -3.21 -31.62 50.62
CA LYS A 502 -3.23 -30.77 51.83
C LYS A 502 -2.63 -29.38 51.56
N LYS A 503 -1.55 -29.29 50.77
CA LYS A 503 -0.92 -28.02 50.39
C LYS A 503 -1.82 -27.17 49.49
N GLU A 504 -2.57 -27.77 48.55
CA GLU A 504 -3.57 -27.05 47.74
C GLU A 504 -4.71 -26.43 48.58
N LYS A 505 -5.20 -27.15 49.60
CA LYS A 505 -6.27 -26.63 50.47
C LYS A 505 -5.83 -25.44 51.34
N GLN A 506 -4.57 -25.37 51.73
CA GLN A 506 -4.02 -24.25 52.51
C GLN A 506 -3.75 -23.00 51.64
N HIS A 507 -3.57 -23.18 50.33
CA HIS A 507 -3.29 -22.08 49.41
C HIS A 507 -4.56 -21.37 48.89
N ASN A 508 -5.73 -22.02 48.98
CA ASN A 508 -7.03 -21.47 48.54
C ASN A 508 -7.83 -20.76 49.67
N HIS A 509 -7.24 -20.60 50.86
CA HIS A 509 -7.83 -19.87 51.99
C HIS A 509 -6.97 -18.68 52.46
N LYS A 510 -6.19 -18.07 51.54
CA LYS A 510 -5.47 -16.81 51.76
C LYS A 510 -5.78 -15.81 50.66
#